data_AF-A0A0S8H0V6-F1
#
_entry.id   AF-A0A0S8H0V6-F1
#
_cell.length_a   1.000
_cell.length_b   1.000
_cell.length_c   1.000
_cell.angle_alpha   90.00
_cell.angle_beta   90.00
_cell.angle_gamma   90.00
#
_symmetry.space_group_name_H-M   'P 1'
#
loop_
_entity.id
_entity.type
_entity.pdbx_description
1 polymer ?
#
loop_
_entity_poly.entity_id
_entity_poly.type
_entity_poly.pdbx_seq_one_letter_code
_entity_poly.pdbx_strand_id
1 'polypeptide(L)'
;MTGDAKVTFAHEIIDSRGPQDPHAKTAGDITGSGVADVVAASSAGGPLVWYESPTWQRHVIAESGRWSCDAKLLDMDGDGDVDLLISEWYGLNRLEWYENPLPEGDPRVDPWKRHVMGSPRAHDIRAGDADGDGSSEILTRQQGAAGDRIILWKRTAADTWVQRELACPAGEGLTLSDLTGNGRLDVVIGGRWYEAP
;
A
#
# COMPACT_ATOMS: atom_id res chain seq x y z
N MET A 1 -33.15 -10.27 28.71
CA MET A 1 -32.27 -9.08 28.80
C MET A 1 -30.84 -9.58 28.75
N THR A 2 -30.27 -9.68 27.56
CA THR A 2 -28.86 -10.01 27.34
C THR A 2 -28.07 -8.71 27.47
N GLY A 3 -27.19 -8.61 28.45
CA GLY A 3 -26.38 -7.41 28.64
C GLY A 3 -25.50 -7.18 27.42
N ASP A 4 -25.64 -6.02 26.79
CA ASP A 4 -24.76 -5.57 25.72
C ASP A 4 -23.34 -5.45 26.29
N ALA A 5 -22.50 -6.44 26.02
CA ALA A 5 -21.08 -6.32 26.26
C ALA A 5 -20.58 -5.17 25.38
N LYS A 6 -20.27 -4.03 26.00
CA LYS A 6 -19.68 -2.89 25.30
C LYS A 6 -18.34 -3.35 24.74
N VAL A 7 -18.15 -3.17 23.44
CA VAL A 7 -16.84 -3.30 22.81
C VAL A 7 -15.92 -2.25 23.44
N THR A 8 -14.79 -2.68 23.99
CA THR A 8 -13.77 -1.81 24.59
C THR A 8 -12.43 -2.02 23.92
N PHE A 9 -11.66 -0.94 23.76
CA PHE A 9 -10.31 -0.98 23.23
C PHE A 9 -9.32 -0.57 24.32
N ALA A 10 -8.21 -1.31 24.44
CA ALA A 10 -7.05 -0.84 25.18
C ALA A 10 -6.29 0.16 24.29
N HIS A 11 -5.81 1.24 24.90
CA HIS A 11 -4.99 2.23 24.20
C HIS A 11 -3.54 2.07 24.63
N GLU A 12 -2.66 1.91 23.66
CA GLU A 12 -1.21 1.84 23.82
C GLU A 12 -0.55 2.81 22.84
N ILE A 13 0.51 3.49 23.28
CA ILE A 13 1.34 4.32 22.43
C ILE A 13 2.57 3.48 22.04
N ILE A 14 2.61 3.03 20.78
CA ILE A 14 3.72 2.23 20.21
C ILE A 14 5.04 3.00 20.27
N ASP A 15 5.04 4.25 19.77
CA ASP A 15 6.23 5.11 19.77
C ASP A 15 5.85 6.59 19.90
N SER A 16 6.06 7.15 21.10
CA SER A 16 5.79 8.56 21.39
C SER A 16 6.78 9.53 20.72
N ARG A 17 7.85 9.01 20.12
CA ARG A 17 8.89 9.77 19.41
C ARG A 17 9.05 9.26 17.97
N GLY A 18 7.98 8.71 17.41
CA GLY A 18 7.94 8.21 16.04
C GLY A 18 8.17 9.31 14.99
N PRO A 19 7.98 8.99 13.70
CA PRO A 19 8.17 9.95 12.61
C PRO A 19 7.42 11.27 12.83
N GLN A 20 8.00 12.39 12.36
CA GLN A 20 7.32 13.68 12.42
C GLN A 20 6.14 13.72 11.44
N ASP A 21 5.04 14.36 11.83
CA ASP A 21 3.77 14.34 11.09
C ASP A 21 3.44 12.91 10.59
N PRO A 22 3.29 11.95 11.52
CA PRO A 22 3.23 10.55 11.16
C PRO A 22 1.86 10.20 10.60
N HIS A 23 1.87 9.43 9.52
CA HIS A 23 0.73 8.71 9.02
C HIS A 23 0.97 7.22 9.24
N ALA A 24 0.06 6.56 9.95
CA ALA A 24 -0.03 5.10 9.88
C ALA A 24 -0.41 4.74 8.44
N LYS A 25 0.38 3.87 7.82
CA LYS A 25 0.28 3.59 6.38
C LYS A 25 -0.48 2.30 6.13
N THR A 26 -0.10 1.24 6.84
CA THR A 26 -0.69 -0.09 6.71
C THR A 26 -0.23 -0.97 7.87
N ALA A 27 -0.85 -2.14 8.01
CA ALA A 27 -0.43 -3.19 8.93
C ALA A 27 -0.47 -4.55 8.21
N GLY A 28 0.46 -5.44 8.54
CA GLY A 28 0.61 -6.75 7.89
C GLY A 28 1.84 -7.48 8.42
N ASP A 29 1.91 -8.78 8.19
CA ASP A 29 2.97 -9.64 8.72
C ASP A 29 4.25 -9.51 7.89
N ILE A 30 5.12 -8.55 8.27
CA ILE A 30 6.36 -8.23 7.53
C ILE A 30 7.40 -9.33 7.69
N THR A 31 7.32 -10.08 8.79
CA THR A 31 8.34 -11.06 9.18
C THR A 31 7.96 -12.51 8.85
N GLY A 32 6.77 -12.75 8.29
CA GLY A 32 6.24 -14.10 8.04
C GLY A 32 5.93 -14.89 9.33
N SER A 33 5.74 -14.19 10.45
CA SER A 33 5.52 -14.77 11.78
C SER A 33 4.08 -15.21 12.04
N GLY A 34 3.14 -14.81 11.19
CA GLY A 34 1.69 -14.91 11.38
C GLY A 34 1.10 -13.78 12.25
N VAL A 35 1.89 -12.79 12.65
CA VAL A 35 1.45 -11.63 13.46
C VAL A 35 1.64 -10.35 12.66
N ALA A 36 0.60 -9.50 12.61
CA ALA A 36 0.69 -8.25 11.88
C ALA A 36 1.56 -7.22 12.61
N ASP A 37 2.45 -6.59 11.84
CA ASP A 37 3.28 -5.45 12.18
C ASP A 37 2.65 -4.14 11.68
N VAL A 38 3.19 -2.99 12.09
CA VAL A 38 2.64 -1.66 11.73
C VAL A 38 3.67 -0.84 10.96
N VAL A 39 3.27 -0.29 9.81
CA VAL A 39 4.07 0.66 9.03
C VAL A 39 3.62 2.09 9.30
N ALA A 40 4.56 2.97 9.61
CA ALA A 40 4.32 4.41 9.75
C ALA A 40 5.35 5.20 8.95
N ALA A 41 4.94 6.36 8.43
CA ALA A 41 5.81 7.21 7.64
C ALA A 41 5.57 8.68 7.96
N SER A 42 6.63 9.47 7.83
CA SER A 42 6.57 10.93 7.92
C SER A 42 6.21 11.56 6.58
N SER A 43 5.28 12.52 6.61
CA SER A 43 5.03 13.43 5.48
C SER A 43 6.11 14.53 5.38
N ALA A 44 6.90 14.71 6.44
CA ALA A 44 7.75 15.87 6.70
C ALA A 44 9.26 15.60 6.53
N GLY A 45 9.65 14.66 5.67
CA GLY A 45 11.06 14.40 5.33
C GLY A 45 11.60 13.06 5.82
N GLY A 46 10.74 12.16 6.28
CA GLY A 46 11.10 10.84 6.79
C GLY A 46 11.19 10.78 8.32
N PRO A 47 11.44 9.59 8.88
CA PRO A 47 11.68 8.33 8.19
C PRO A 47 10.39 7.56 7.80
N LEU A 48 10.55 6.52 7.00
CA LEU A 48 9.61 5.42 6.79
C LEU A 48 10.06 4.23 7.65
N VAL A 49 9.18 3.74 8.52
CA VAL A 49 9.51 2.76 9.55
C VAL A 49 8.42 1.68 9.64
N TRP A 50 8.81 0.53 10.16
CA TRP A 50 7.87 -0.46 10.66
C TRP A 50 8.15 -0.78 12.13
N TYR A 51 7.11 -1.22 12.85
CA TYR A 51 7.17 -1.60 14.25
C TYR A 51 6.75 -3.07 14.38
N GLU A 52 7.67 -3.88 14.87
CA GLU A 52 7.50 -5.33 15.01
C GLU A 52 6.62 -5.67 16.20
N SER A 53 5.49 -6.33 15.95
CA SER A 53 4.60 -6.82 17.00
C SER A 53 5.13 -8.13 17.60
N PRO A 54 4.99 -8.37 18.91
CA PRO A 54 4.34 -7.53 19.92
C PRO A 54 5.32 -6.64 20.70
N THR A 55 6.61 -6.63 20.36
CA THR A 55 7.64 -5.89 21.11
C THR A 55 7.66 -4.40 20.79
N TRP A 56 6.99 -4.02 19.70
CA TRP A 56 7.01 -2.71 19.07
C TRP A 56 8.42 -2.21 18.74
N GLN A 57 9.33 -3.14 18.45
CA GLN A 57 10.68 -2.80 18.04
C GLN A 57 10.63 -2.04 16.71
N ARG A 58 11.22 -0.84 16.70
CA ARG A 58 11.26 0.04 15.53
C ARG A 58 12.38 -0.34 14.59
N HIS A 59 12.06 -0.44 13.31
CA HIS A 59 12.97 -0.71 12.21
C HIS A 59 12.79 0.35 11.10
N VAL A 60 13.89 0.78 10.47
CA VAL A 60 13.87 1.84 9.44
C VAL A 60 13.95 1.21 8.05
N ILE A 61 12.99 1.52 7.19
CA ILE A 61 13.00 1.13 5.76
C ILE A 61 13.72 2.20 4.94
N ALA A 62 13.40 3.47 5.18
CA ALA A 62 14.02 4.60 4.49
C ALA A 62 14.15 5.83 5.39
N GLU A 63 15.33 6.45 5.37
CA GLU A 63 15.63 7.61 6.21
C GLU A 63 14.98 8.91 5.72
N SER A 64 14.69 9.01 4.41
CA SER A 64 14.18 10.24 3.82
C SER A 64 13.12 9.99 2.75
N GLY A 65 12.14 10.88 2.72
CA GLY A 65 10.99 10.84 1.82
C GLY A 65 9.83 11.64 2.41
N ARG A 66 8.70 11.72 1.70
CA ARG A 66 7.51 12.46 2.14
C ARG A 66 6.24 11.71 1.78
N TRP A 67 5.79 10.83 2.68
CA TRP A 67 4.74 9.86 2.40
C TRP A 67 3.44 10.16 3.15
N SER A 68 2.54 10.93 2.53
CA SER A 68 1.27 11.36 3.16
C SER A 68 0.04 10.54 2.78
N CYS A 69 0.05 9.85 1.64
CA CYS A 69 -1.16 9.24 1.06
C CYS A 69 -1.26 7.74 1.37
N ASP A 70 -1.65 6.90 0.42
CA ASP A 70 -1.91 5.48 0.66
C ASP A 70 -0.63 4.61 0.59
N ALA A 71 -0.73 3.40 1.15
CA ALA A 71 0.27 2.33 1.05
C ALA A 71 -0.40 0.94 1.08
N LYS A 72 0.29 -0.09 0.62
CA LYS A 72 -0.14 -1.50 0.67
C LYS A 72 1.04 -2.41 0.99
N LEU A 73 0.76 -3.47 1.75
CA LEU A 73 1.64 -4.63 1.88
C LEU A 73 1.11 -5.72 0.96
N LEU A 74 1.95 -6.22 0.06
CA LEU A 74 1.65 -7.28 -0.90
C LEU A 74 2.95 -7.82 -1.49
N ASP A 75 2.93 -9.06 -1.95
CA ASP A 75 4.01 -9.66 -2.72
C ASP A 75 4.12 -8.96 -4.10
N MET A 76 5.15 -8.12 -4.27
CA MET A 76 5.35 -7.35 -5.51
C MET A 76 6.22 -8.11 -6.50
N ASP A 77 7.14 -8.95 -6.01
CA ASP A 77 8.15 -9.60 -6.82
C ASP A 77 7.93 -11.11 -7.07
N GLY A 78 6.96 -11.71 -6.38
CA GLY A 78 6.50 -13.08 -6.54
C GLY A 78 7.27 -14.10 -5.71
N ASP A 79 8.04 -13.68 -4.71
CA ASP A 79 8.88 -14.55 -3.88
C ASP A 79 8.15 -15.12 -2.64
N GLY A 80 6.92 -14.65 -2.39
CA GLY A 80 6.03 -15.18 -1.37
C GLY A 80 6.07 -14.44 -0.03
N ASP A 81 6.77 -13.31 0.08
CA ASP A 81 6.64 -12.40 1.22
C ASP A 81 6.03 -11.05 0.86
N VAL A 82 5.88 -10.16 1.84
CA VAL A 82 5.19 -8.89 1.65
C VAL A 82 6.17 -7.74 1.47
N ASP A 83 6.00 -7.04 0.36
CA ASP A 83 6.67 -5.78 0.07
C ASP A 83 5.81 -4.59 0.41
N LEU A 84 6.44 -3.41 0.56
CA LEU A 84 5.73 -2.17 0.84
C LEU A 84 5.62 -1.29 -0.40
N LEU A 85 4.42 -1.22 -0.97
CA LEU A 85 4.04 -0.24 -2.00
C LEU A 85 3.53 1.05 -1.34
N ILE A 86 4.04 2.21 -1.73
CA ILE A 86 3.71 3.49 -1.09
C ILE A 86 3.78 4.68 -2.06
N SER A 87 2.94 5.69 -1.83
CA SER A 87 3.06 6.97 -2.54
C SER A 87 3.84 8.04 -1.75
N GLU A 88 4.84 8.62 -2.40
CA GLU A 88 5.60 9.79 -1.94
C GLU A 88 4.99 11.09 -2.51
N TRP A 89 3.77 11.40 -2.09
CA TRP A 89 2.96 12.47 -2.69
C TRP A 89 3.56 13.89 -2.56
N TYR A 90 4.12 14.27 -1.40
CA TYR A 90 4.66 15.62 -1.20
C TYR A 90 6.13 15.77 -1.61
N GLY A 91 6.77 14.69 -2.06
CA GLY A 91 8.15 14.65 -2.53
C GLY A 91 8.24 14.75 -4.06
N LEU A 92 8.82 13.73 -4.68
CA LEU A 92 8.95 13.62 -6.14
C LEU A 92 7.71 12.98 -6.80
N ASN A 93 6.59 12.90 -6.08
CA ASN A 93 5.33 12.29 -6.52
C ASN A 93 5.44 10.81 -6.91
N ARG A 94 6.42 10.08 -6.36
CA ARG A 94 6.69 8.70 -6.76
C ARG A 94 5.60 7.76 -6.28
N LEU A 95 5.23 6.80 -7.13
CA LEU A 95 4.77 5.50 -6.71
C LEU A 95 6.01 4.61 -6.66
N GLU A 96 6.32 4.11 -5.47
CA GLU A 96 7.51 3.33 -5.22
C GLU A 96 7.17 2.15 -4.32
N TRP A 97 7.93 1.07 -4.45
CA TRP A 97 7.86 -0.04 -3.51
C TRP A 97 9.24 -0.37 -2.96
N TYR A 98 9.23 -0.95 -1.77
CA TYR A 98 10.42 -1.39 -1.06
C TYR A 98 10.34 -2.91 -0.96
N GLU A 99 11.31 -3.57 -1.59
CA GLU A 99 11.53 -5.03 -1.58
C GLU A 99 12.01 -5.44 -0.20
N ASN A 100 11.21 -6.28 0.45
CA ASN A 100 11.57 -6.90 1.71
C ASN A 100 12.71 -7.90 1.43
N PRO A 101 13.78 -7.93 2.24
CA PRO A 101 14.92 -8.81 1.98
C PRO A 101 14.62 -10.30 2.23
N LEU A 102 13.43 -10.67 2.72
CA LEU A 102 13.01 -12.06 2.74
C LEU A 102 12.93 -12.63 1.30
N PRO A 103 12.83 -13.96 1.16
CA PRO A 103 13.19 -14.97 2.14
C PRO A 103 14.72 -15.15 2.32
N GLU A 104 15.55 -14.42 1.57
CA GLU A 104 17.01 -14.63 1.57
C GLU A 104 17.77 -13.91 2.72
N GLY A 105 17.20 -12.85 3.27
CA GLY A 105 17.77 -11.99 4.32
C GLY A 105 16.85 -11.78 5.52
N ASP A 106 17.11 -10.74 6.31
CA ASP A 106 16.32 -10.37 7.50
C ASP A 106 15.90 -8.89 7.48
N PRO A 107 14.58 -8.58 7.43
CA PRO A 107 14.07 -7.20 7.33
C PRO A 107 14.39 -6.32 8.53
N ARG A 108 14.93 -6.90 9.61
CA ARG A 108 15.37 -6.19 10.81
C ARG A 108 16.75 -5.55 10.66
N VAL A 109 17.59 -6.06 9.75
CA VAL A 109 18.99 -5.64 9.62
C VAL A 109 19.42 -5.39 8.18
N ASP A 110 18.82 -6.10 7.22
CA ASP A 110 19.15 -5.96 5.82
C ASP A 110 18.33 -4.82 5.18
N PRO A 111 18.95 -4.04 4.27
CA PRO A 111 18.29 -2.90 3.66
C PRO A 111 17.22 -3.36 2.67
N TRP A 112 16.07 -2.69 2.73
CA TRP A 112 15.01 -2.90 1.74
C TRP A 112 15.40 -2.22 0.43
N LYS A 113 15.23 -2.92 -0.70
CA LYS A 113 15.61 -2.38 -2.02
C LYS A 113 14.45 -1.57 -2.60
N ARG A 114 14.71 -0.29 -2.89
CA ARG A 114 13.69 0.63 -3.42
C ARG A 114 13.57 0.53 -4.93
N HIS A 115 12.35 0.45 -5.40
CA HIS A 115 11.96 0.49 -6.81
C HIS A 115 10.98 1.62 -7.07
N VAL A 116 11.14 2.33 -8.19
CA VAL A 116 10.24 3.42 -8.59
C VAL A 116 9.45 2.98 -9.81
N MET A 117 8.13 2.96 -9.67
CA MET A 117 7.22 2.57 -10.76
C MET A 117 6.90 3.75 -11.68
N GLY A 118 6.82 4.95 -11.12
CA GLY A 118 6.54 6.18 -11.86
C GLY A 118 6.14 7.32 -10.94
N SER A 119 5.57 8.39 -11.51
CA SER A 119 5.15 9.56 -10.75
C SER A 119 3.67 9.94 -10.99
N PRO A 120 2.71 9.03 -10.71
CA PRO A 120 1.30 9.28 -11.00
C PRO A 120 0.65 10.29 -10.06
N ARG A 121 1.35 10.70 -8.99
CA ARG A 121 0.75 11.45 -7.88
C ARG A 121 -0.45 10.68 -7.35
N ALA A 122 -0.20 9.48 -6.82
CA ALA A 122 -1.24 8.56 -6.36
C ALA A 122 -1.74 8.94 -4.96
N HIS A 123 -3.02 9.26 -4.83
CA HIS A 123 -3.65 9.46 -3.53
C HIS A 123 -4.14 8.13 -2.98
N ASP A 124 -4.93 7.41 -3.76
CA ASP A 124 -5.47 6.10 -3.43
C ASP A 124 -4.70 5.01 -4.18
N ILE A 125 -4.40 3.90 -3.49
CA ILE A 125 -3.74 2.72 -4.06
C ILE A 125 -4.57 1.48 -3.70
N ARG A 126 -4.98 0.72 -4.70
CA ARG A 126 -5.55 -0.63 -4.51
C ARG A 126 -4.70 -1.63 -5.27
N ALA A 127 -4.73 -2.86 -4.80
CA ALA A 127 -4.08 -3.96 -5.47
C ALA A 127 -4.93 -5.23 -5.40
N GLY A 128 -4.80 -6.06 -6.42
CA GLY A 128 -5.43 -7.37 -6.49
C GLY A 128 -5.54 -7.85 -7.94
N ASP A 129 -5.84 -9.14 -8.10
CA ASP A 129 -5.96 -9.80 -9.40
C ASP A 129 -7.22 -9.32 -10.15
N ALA A 130 -7.05 -8.35 -11.05
CA ALA A 130 -8.13 -7.68 -11.77
C ALA A 130 -8.36 -8.28 -13.15
N ASP A 131 -7.36 -8.94 -13.74
CA ASP A 131 -7.49 -9.64 -15.03
C ASP A 131 -7.59 -11.16 -14.92
N GLY A 132 -7.46 -11.73 -13.72
CA GLY A 132 -7.65 -13.15 -13.43
C GLY A 132 -6.47 -14.03 -13.82
N ASP A 133 -5.27 -13.46 -14.00
CA ASP A 133 -4.08 -14.22 -14.36
C ASP A 133 -3.26 -14.73 -13.16
N GLY A 134 -3.73 -14.46 -11.95
CA GLY A 134 -3.11 -14.90 -10.70
C GLY A 134 -2.03 -13.96 -10.17
N SER A 135 -1.71 -12.87 -10.87
CA SER A 135 -0.85 -11.79 -10.36
C SER A 135 -1.68 -10.57 -9.98
N SER A 136 -1.21 -9.80 -8.99
CA SER A 136 -1.93 -8.60 -8.57
C SER A 136 -1.64 -7.41 -9.48
N GLU A 137 -2.69 -6.75 -9.96
CA GLU A 137 -2.59 -5.43 -10.57
C GLU A 137 -2.57 -4.39 -9.47
N ILE A 138 -1.97 -3.24 -9.76
CA ILE A 138 -2.06 -2.05 -8.91
C ILE A 138 -2.93 -1.03 -9.63
N LEU A 139 -3.85 -0.42 -8.89
CA LEU A 139 -4.68 0.67 -9.38
C LEU A 139 -4.43 1.89 -8.51
N THR A 140 -4.04 2.99 -9.15
CA THR A 140 -3.81 4.27 -8.48
C THR A 140 -4.74 5.34 -8.98
N ARG A 141 -5.17 6.23 -8.08
CA ARG A 141 -5.98 7.40 -8.42
C ARG A 141 -5.49 8.64 -7.67
N GLN A 142 -5.44 9.76 -8.37
CA GLN A 142 -5.09 11.08 -7.80
C GLN A 142 -6.32 11.75 -7.17
N GLN A 143 -6.11 12.66 -6.21
CA GLN A 143 -7.16 13.48 -5.58
C GLN A 143 -7.34 14.85 -6.24
N GLY A 144 -8.57 15.20 -6.60
CA GLY A 144 -8.93 16.54 -7.07
C GLY A 144 -8.90 16.66 -8.60
N ALA A 145 -8.38 17.77 -9.12
CA ALA A 145 -8.53 18.11 -10.54
C ALA A 145 -7.81 17.15 -11.52
N ALA A 146 -6.81 16.41 -11.06
CA ALA A 146 -6.13 15.36 -11.84
C ALA A 146 -6.61 13.94 -11.47
N GLY A 147 -7.68 13.83 -10.67
CA GLY A 147 -8.31 12.57 -10.25
C GLY A 147 -9.33 12.05 -11.25
N ASP A 148 -9.25 12.52 -12.50
CA ASP A 148 -10.10 12.15 -13.63
C ASP A 148 -9.59 10.88 -14.36
N ARG A 149 -8.59 10.21 -13.78
CA ARG A 149 -8.02 8.97 -14.30
C ARG A 149 -7.69 8.00 -13.17
N ILE A 150 -7.95 6.73 -13.44
CA ILE A 150 -7.35 5.61 -12.71
C ILE A 150 -6.23 5.07 -13.59
N ILE A 151 -5.07 4.82 -13.01
CA ILE A 151 -3.94 4.18 -13.69
C ILE A 151 -3.85 2.75 -13.16
N LEU A 152 -4.04 1.79 -14.06
CA LEU A 152 -3.76 0.38 -13.83
C LEU A 152 -2.31 0.10 -14.20
N TRP A 153 -1.59 -0.56 -13.30
CA TRP A 153 -0.22 -1.01 -13.45
C TRP A 153 -0.22 -2.53 -13.46
N LYS A 154 0.23 -3.13 -14.56
CA LYS A 154 0.37 -4.57 -14.72
C LYS A 154 1.84 -4.93 -14.80
N ARG A 155 2.26 -5.91 -14.00
CA ARG A 155 3.62 -6.45 -14.06
C ARG A 155 3.76 -7.34 -15.29
N THR A 156 4.88 -7.22 -15.99
CA THR A 156 5.21 -8.03 -17.16
C THR A 156 6.15 -9.18 -16.78
N ALA A 157 6.24 -10.18 -17.64
CA ALA A 157 7.17 -11.30 -17.45
C ALA A 157 8.67 -10.88 -17.41
N ALA A 158 8.99 -9.66 -17.85
CA ALA A 158 10.34 -9.09 -17.77
C ALA A 158 10.58 -8.29 -16.48
N ASP A 159 9.69 -8.41 -15.48
CA ASP A 159 9.72 -7.66 -14.23
C ASP A 159 9.73 -6.13 -14.43
N THR A 160 8.91 -5.68 -15.38
CA THR A 160 8.64 -4.26 -15.63
C THR A 160 7.15 -3.98 -15.60
N TRP A 161 6.76 -2.71 -15.46
CA TRP A 161 5.36 -2.31 -15.33
C TRP A 161 4.85 -1.65 -16.61
N VAL A 162 3.70 -2.11 -17.11
CA VAL A 162 2.93 -1.44 -18.16
C VAL A 162 1.72 -0.74 -17.55
N GLN A 163 1.35 0.40 -18.13
CA GLN A 163 0.29 1.25 -17.62
C GLN A 163 -0.90 1.30 -18.58
N ARG A 164 -2.11 1.34 -18.02
CA ARG A 164 -3.34 1.63 -18.74
C ARG A 164 -4.17 2.65 -17.97
N GLU A 165 -4.67 3.67 -18.66
CA GLU A 165 -5.54 4.66 -18.06
C GLU A 165 -7.01 4.31 -18.28
N LEU A 166 -7.82 4.52 -17.24
CA LEU A 166 -9.27 4.48 -17.28
C LEU A 166 -9.79 5.87 -16.94
N ALA A 167 -10.52 6.48 -17.88
CA ALA A 167 -11.14 7.77 -17.67
C ALA A 167 -12.23 7.69 -16.59
N CYS A 168 -12.21 8.64 -15.66
CA CYS A 168 -13.21 8.76 -14.62
C CYS A 168 -13.46 10.24 -14.29
N PRO A 169 -14.54 10.56 -13.57
CA PRO A 169 -14.70 11.91 -13.07
C PRO A 169 -13.77 12.19 -11.88
N ALA A 170 -13.31 13.44 -11.79
CA ALA A 170 -12.50 13.94 -10.68
C ALA A 170 -13.15 13.65 -9.32
N GLY A 171 -12.33 13.33 -8.32
CA GLY A 171 -12.77 13.04 -6.95
C GLY A 171 -11.78 12.17 -6.18
N GLU A 172 -12.28 11.52 -5.14
CA GLU A 172 -11.53 10.64 -4.25
C GLU A 172 -12.24 9.30 -4.08
N GLY A 173 -11.52 8.32 -3.54
CA GLY A 173 -12.03 6.99 -3.29
C GLY A 173 -11.80 6.08 -4.49
N LEU A 174 -11.31 4.88 -4.18
CA LEU A 174 -11.10 3.78 -5.09
C LEU A 174 -11.26 2.50 -4.28
N THR A 175 -12.02 1.54 -4.79
CA THR A 175 -12.09 0.20 -4.22
C THR A 175 -12.21 -0.84 -5.31
N LEU A 176 -11.78 -2.05 -4.99
CA LEU A 176 -11.85 -3.22 -5.85
C LEU A 176 -12.76 -4.26 -5.20
N SER A 177 -13.59 -4.93 -5.99
CA SER A 177 -14.43 -6.04 -5.54
C SER A 177 -14.93 -6.83 -6.75
N ASP A 178 -15.07 -8.14 -6.62
CA ASP A 178 -15.80 -8.93 -7.62
C ASP A 178 -17.30 -8.69 -7.45
N LEU A 179 -17.90 -7.91 -8.36
CA LEU A 179 -19.34 -7.60 -8.33
C LEU A 179 -20.17 -8.56 -9.18
N THR A 180 -19.52 -9.39 -10.00
CA THR A 180 -20.18 -10.31 -10.93
C THR A 180 -20.15 -11.76 -10.45
N GLY A 181 -19.30 -12.09 -9.48
CA GLY A 181 -19.05 -13.44 -9.01
C GLY A 181 -18.15 -14.25 -9.94
N ASN A 182 -17.40 -13.60 -10.83
CA ASN A 182 -16.55 -14.26 -11.84
C ASN A 182 -15.08 -14.45 -11.40
N GLY A 183 -14.75 -14.02 -10.18
CA GLY A 183 -13.42 -14.11 -9.60
C GLY A 183 -12.48 -12.97 -9.94
N ARG A 184 -12.86 -12.03 -10.81
CA ARG A 184 -12.03 -10.86 -11.18
C ARG A 184 -12.50 -9.61 -10.44
N LEU A 185 -11.55 -8.79 -10.03
CA LEU A 185 -11.85 -7.59 -9.26
C LEU A 185 -12.24 -6.41 -10.17
N ASP A 186 -13.49 -5.96 -10.02
CA ASP A 186 -13.99 -4.77 -10.69
C ASP A 186 -13.57 -3.49 -9.97
N VAL A 187 -13.54 -2.37 -10.70
CA VAL A 187 -13.22 -1.06 -10.14
C VAL A 187 -14.48 -0.28 -9.78
N VAL A 188 -14.53 0.24 -8.55
CA VAL A 188 -15.64 1.07 -8.06
C VAL A 188 -15.13 2.40 -7.52
N ILE A 189 -15.74 3.49 -8.00
CA ILE A 189 -15.49 4.87 -7.55
C ILE A 189 -16.80 5.64 -7.54
N GLY A 190 -17.07 6.51 -6.55
CA GLY A 190 -18.15 7.52 -6.61
C GLY A 190 -19.47 7.11 -7.30
N GLY A 191 -19.99 5.89 -7.06
CA GLY A 191 -21.20 5.36 -7.69
C GLY A 191 -21.07 4.84 -9.13
N ARG A 192 -19.85 4.69 -9.64
CA ARG A 192 -19.50 4.12 -10.95
C ARG A 192 -18.82 2.77 -10.75
N TRP A 193 -19.07 1.89 -11.71
CA TRP A 193 -18.50 0.56 -11.80
C TRP A 193 -17.84 0.41 -13.16
N TYR A 194 -16.63 -0.15 -13.16
CA TYR A 194 -15.89 -0.55 -14.35
C TYR A 194 -15.63 -2.04 -14.22
N GLU A 195 -16.29 -2.84 -15.05
CA GLU A 195 -16.13 -4.29 -15.08
C GLU A 195 -14.72 -4.67 -15.53
N ALA A 196 -14.14 -5.66 -14.86
CA ALA A 196 -12.90 -6.30 -15.23
C ALA A 196 -12.98 -6.96 -16.62
N PRO A 197 -11.88 -7.00 -17.40
CA PRO A 197 -11.86 -7.51 -18.78
C PRO A 197 -12.28 -8.97 -18.92
#